data_AF-A0AAP0JXZ0-F1
#
_entry.id   AF-A0AAP0JXZ0-F1
#
_cell.length_a   1.000
_cell.length_b   1.000
_cell.length_c   1.000
_cell.angle_alpha   90.00
_cell.angle_beta   90.00
_cell.angle_gamma   90.00
#
_symmetry.space_group_name_H-M   'P 1'
#
loop_
_entity.id
_entity.type
_entity.pdbx_description
1 polymer ?
#
loop_
_entity_poly.entity_id
_entity_poly.type
_entity_poly.pdbx_seq_one_letter_code
_entity_poly.pdbx_strand_id
1 'polypeptide(L)'
;MAKGIGNGIPLGAVVTTPEIAQVLKHRIYFNTFGGNPLCTTAGHAALKVLEKEKLQENAFVVGSYMKERLTSLKEKYESKFTF
;
A
#
# COMPACT_ATOMS: atom_id res chain seq x y z
N MET A 1 -0.64 -4.22 7.23
CA MET A 1 -0.75 -2.98 6.42
C MET A 1 -0.42 -1.77 7.27
N ALA A 2 0.22 -0.75 6.67
CA ALA A 2 0.59 0.53 7.29
C ALA A 2 0.89 1.57 6.17
N LYS A 3 1.62 2.65 6.46
CA LYS A 3 2.07 3.69 5.49
C LYS A 3 0.89 4.35 4.75
N GLY A 4 0.71 4.04 3.47
CA GLY A 4 -0.28 4.67 2.59
C GLY A 4 -1.72 4.50 3.07
N ILE A 5 -2.02 3.47 3.86
CA ILE A 5 -3.38 3.25 4.39
C ILE A 5 -3.84 4.38 5.32
N GLY A 6 -2.91 5.09 5.96
CA GLY A 6 -3.22 6.23 6.83
C GLY A 6 -2.91 7.58 6.19
N ASN A 7 -2.39 7.60 4.95
CA ASN A 7 -1.97 8.81 4.25
C ASN A 7 -1.19 9.82 5.13
N GLY A 8 -0.19 9.33 5.87
CA GLY A 8 0.62 10.12 6.81
C GLY A 8 0.13 10.09 8.26
N ILE A 9 -1.12 9.71 8.51
CA ILE A 9 -1.67 9.51 9.86
C ILE A 9 -1.30 8.11 10.38
N PRO A 10 -0.96 7.93 11.68
CA PRO A 10 -0.59 6.63 12.23
C PRO A 10 -1.76 5.64 12.18
N LEU A 11 -1.73 4.74 11.19
CA LEU A 11 -2.71 3.68 11.02
C LEU A 11 -2.01 2.37 10.63
N GLY A 12 -2.34 1.31 11.37
CA GLY A 12 -1.90 -0.06 11.12
C GLY A 12 -3.11 -0.99 11.12
N ALA A 13 -3.09 -1.99 10.24
CA ALA A 13 -4.16 -2.97 10.14
C ALA A 13 -3.61 -4.35 9.76
N VAL A 14 -4.19 -5.39 10.34
CA VAL A 14 -4.00 -6.80 9.93
C VAL A 14 -5.33 -7.27 9.35
N VAL A 15 -5.30 -7.86 8.17
CA VAL A 15 -6.48 -8.43 7.50
C VAL A 15 -6.22 -9.92 7.32
N THR A 16 -7.15 -10.74 7.77
CA THR A 16 -7.06 -12.20 7.73
C THR A 16 -8.46 -12.81 7.61
N THR A 17 -8.54 -14.13 7.40
CA THR A 17 -9.82 -14.84 7.30
C THR A 17 -10.54 -14.91 8.65
N PRO A 18 -11.88 -15.05 8.66
CA PRO A 18 -12.62 -15.23 9.90
C PRO A 18 -12.14 -16.41 10.74
N GLU A 19 -11.78 -17.53 10.09
CA GLU A 19 -11.24 -18.73 10.73
C GLU A 19 -9.96 -18.42 11.52
N ILE A 20 -8.99 -17.76 10.89
CA ILE A 20 -7.73 -17.37 11.54
C ILE A 20 -8.01 -16.35 12.66
N ALA A 21 -8.92 -15.39 12.44
CA ALA A 21 -9.25 -14.37 13.44
C ALA A 21 -9.88 -14.94 14.72
N GLN A 22 -10.47 -16.14 14.70
CA GLN A 22 -11.07 -16.76 15.90
C GLN A 22 -10.05 -16.96 17.04
N VAL A 23 -8.76 -17.11 16.72
CA VAL A 23 -7.72 -17.26 17.75
C VAL A 23 -7.62 -16.03 18.66
N LEU A 24 -7.97 -14.85 18.13
CA LEU A 24 -7.95 -13.60 18.86
C LEU A 24 -9.17 -13.42 19.78
N LYS A 25 -10.26 -14.19 19.60
CA LYS A 25 -11.39 -14.15 20.56
C LYS A 25 -11.04 -14.75 21.92
N HIS A 26 -10.08 -15.68 21.94
CA HIS A 26 -9.65 -16.39 23.13
C HIS A 26 -8.39 -15.77 23.76
N ARG A 27 -7.93 -14.62 23.24
CA ARG A 27 -6.72 -13.93 23.66
C ARG A 27 -7.01 -12.45 23.82
N ILE A 28 -6.47 -11.81 24.84
CA ILE A 28 -6.58 -10.35 24.95
C ILE A 28 -5.55 -9.74 24.01
N TYR A 29 -5.99 -9.34 22.82
CA TYR A 29 -5.23 -8.50 21.91
C TYR A 29 -5.85 -7.09 21.91
N PHE A 30 -5.13 -6.13 22.48
CA PHE A 30 -5.63 -4.77 22.69
C PHE A 30 -4.53 -3.74 22.42
N ASN A 31 -4.94 -2.55 21.96
CA ASN A 31 -4.04 -1.42 21.72
C ASN A 31 -4.74 -0.13 22.18
N THR A 32 -4.07 0.70 22.98
CA THR A 32 -4.63 1.96 23.50
C THR A 32 -5.06 2.93 22.41
N PHE A 33 -4.27 3.03 21.32
CA PHE A 33 -4.51 3.96 20.22
C PHE A 33 -4.98 3.29 18.92
N GLY A 34 -5.03 1.96 18.91
CA GLY A 34 -5.35 1.18 17.72
C GLY A 34 -6.82 1.38 17.32
N GLY A 35 -7.07 1.64 16.03
CA GLY A 35 -8.43 1.78 15.51
C GLY A 35 -9.19 3.02 16.00
N ASN A 36 -8.49 4.04 16.52
CA ASN A 36 -9.17 5.25 16.97
C ASN A 36 -9.94 5.96 15.82
N PRO A 37 -11.01 6.71 16.12
CA PRO A 37 -11.87 7.29 15.08
C PRO A 37 -11.16 8.28 14.15
N LEU A 38 -10.21 9.06 14.67
CA LEU A 38 -9.45 10.04 13.88
C LEU A 38 -8.64 9.33 12.80
N CYS A 39 -7.80 8.36 13.19
CA CYS A 39 -6.97 7.61 12.26
C CYS A 39 -7.80 6.80 11.27
N THR A 40 -8.89 6.18 11.74
CA THR A 40 -9.79 5.39 10.88
C THR A 40 -10.49 6.26 9.84
N THR A 41 -10.93 7.46 10.21
CA THR A 41 -11.56 8.41 9.27
C THR A 41 -10.56 8.88 8.21
N ALA A 42 -9.33 9.19 8.61
CA ALA A 42 -8.28 9.57 7.66
C ALA A 42 -7.98 8.44 6.66
N GLY A 43 -7.84 7.21 7.14
CA GLY A 43 -7.63 6.05 6.27
C GLY A 43 -8.82 5.78 5.33
N HIS A 44 -10.05 5.94 5.81
CA HIS A 44 -11.24 5.81 4.98
C HIS A 44 -11.31 6.89 3.88
N ALA A 45 -10.95 8.13 4.20
CA ALA A 45 -10.85 9.20 3.20
C ALA A 45 -9.78 8.90 2.14
N ALA A 46 -8.62 8.37 2.56
CA ALA A 46 -7.55 7.96 1.64
C ALA A 46 -8.02 6.86 0.66
N LEU A 47 -8.75 5.86 1.16
CA LEU A 47 -9.33 4.80 0.31
C LEU A 47 -10.34 5.36 -0.70
N LYS A 48 -11.20 6.31 -0.27
CA LYS A 48 -12.15 6.98 -1.18
C LYS A 48 -11.46 7.73 -2.30
N VAL A 49 -10.34 8.41 -2.02
CA VAL A 49 -9.54 9.10 -3.05
C VAL A 49 -8.89 8.10 -4.00
N LEU A 50 -8.27 7.04 -3.48
CA LEU A 50 -7.67 5.95 -4.27
C LEU A 50 -8.66 5.40 -5.31
N GLU A 51 -9.91 5.16 -4.90
CA GLU A 51 -10.97 4.66 -5.77
C GLU A 51 -11.48 5.74 -6.75
N LYS A 52 -11.87 6.90 -6.24
CA LYS A 52 -12.47 8.00 -7.03
C LYS A 52 -11.54 8.49 -8.14
N GLU A 53 -10.25 8.62 -7.84
CA GLU A 53 -9.24 9.14 -8.77
C GLU A 53 -8.56 8.03 -9.59
N LYS A 54 -9.01 6.77 -9.43
CA LYS A 54 -8.46 5.60 -10.12
C LYS A 54 -6.94 5.51 -10.00
N LEU A 55 -6.42 5.76 -8.80
CA LEU A 55 -4.97 5.87 -8.59
C LEU A 55 -4.21 4.57 -8.84
N GLN A 56 -4.86 3.41 -8.72
CA GLN A 56 -4.26 2.13 -9.11
C GLN A 56 -4.01 2.05 -10.62
N GLU A 57 -4.96 2.51 -11.43
CA GLU A 57 -4.82 2.58 -12.89
C GLU A 57 -3.72 3.57 -13.27
N ASN A 58 -3.71 4.76 -12.65
CA ASN A 58 -2.64 5.73 -12.85
C ASN A 58 -1.26 5.17 -12.49
N ALA A 59 -1.15 4.46 -11.36
CA ALA A 59 0.09 3.81 -10.96
C ALA A 59 0.54 2.74 -11.97
N PHE A 60 -0.40 1.99 -12.56
CA PHE A 60 -0.11 1.05 -13.63
C PHE A 60 0.42 1.76 -14.88
N VAL A 61 -0.23 2.83 -15.35
CA VAL A 61 0.18 3.60 -16.53
C VAL A 61 1.56 4.23 -16.34
N VAL A 62 1.75 4.99 -15.26
CA VAL A 62 3.02 5.71 -15.00
C VAL A 62 4.14 4.73 -14.68
N GLY A 63 3.85 3.68 -13.92
CA GLY A 63 4.81 2.62 -13.60
C GLY A 63 5.28 1.86 -14.84
N SER A 64 4.36 1.55 -15.75
CA SER A 64 4.69 0.88 -17.02
C SER A 64 5.59 1.75 -17.90
N TYR A 65 5.25 3.03 -18.05
CA TYR A 65 6.08 3.99 -18.77
C TYR A 65 7.50 4.09 -18.17
N MET A 66 7.60 4.23 -16.84
CA MET A 66 8.91 4.29 -16.17
C MET A 66 9.73 3.02 -16.41
N LYS A 67 9.09 1.84 -16.31
CA LYS A 67 9.75 0.54 -16.53
C LYS A 67 10.26 0.39 -17.96
N GLU A 68 9.46 0.79 -18.95
CA GLU A 68 9.85 0.78 -20.37
C GLU A 68 11.11 1.64 -20.58
N ARG A 69 11.09 2.88 -20.08
CA ARG A 69 12.22 3.81 -20.22
C ARG A 69 13.49 3.30 -19.56
N LEU A 70 13.38 2.68 -18.38
CA LEU A 70 14.51 2.06 -17.71
C LEU A 70 15.03 0.84 -18.46
N THR A 71 14.16 0.07 -19.11
CA THR A 71 14.55 -1.09 -19.93
C THR A 71 15.30 -0.64 -21.18
N SER A 72 14.79 0.36 -21.91
CA SER A 72 15.50 0.93 -23.06
C SER A 72 16.85 1.55 -22.64
N LEU A 73 16.93 2.13 -21.45
CA LEU A 73 18.19 2.62 -20.91
C LEU A 73 19.16 1.45 -20.67
N LYS A 74 18.72 0.36 -20.05
CA LYS A 74 19.53 -0.85 -19.87
C LYS A 74 20.07 -1.35 -21.20
N GLU A 75 19.21 -1.55 -22.20
CA GLU A 75 19.59 -2.06 -23.54
C GLU A 75 20.62 -1.15 -24.22
N LYS A 76 20.43 0.17 -24.13
CA LYS A 76 21.37 1.15 -24.70
C LYS A 76 22.79 1.04 -24.14
N TYR A 77 22.94 0.59 -22.89
CA TYR A 77 24.23 0.49 -22.22
C TYR A 77 24.71 -0.96 -22.03
N GLU A 78 23.95 -1.96 -22.50
CA GLU A 78 24.24 -3.39 -22.32
C GLU A 78 25.54 -3.83 -23.04
N SER A 79 25.91 -3.19 -24.15
CA SER A 79 27.17 -3.45 -24.88
C SER A 79 28.35 -2.56 -24.47
N LYS A 80 28.16 -1.63 -23.52
CA LYS A 80 29.24 -0.74 -23.02
C LYS A 80 29.91 -1.28 -21.76
N PHE A 81 29.50 -2.45 -21.28
CA PHE A 81 30.03 -3.15 -20.12
C PHE A 81 30.70 -4.48 -20.48
N THR A 82 31.25 -4.60 -21.69
CA THR A 82 32.15 -5.69 -22.04
C THR A 82 33.56 -5.29 -21.61
N PHE A 83 34.08 -5.91 -20.54
CA PHE A 83 35.51 -5.96 -20.26
C PHE A 83 36.17 -7.04 -21.12
#